data_AF-A0A7L0NS49-F1
#
_entry.id   AF-A0A7L0NS49-F1
#
_cell.length_a   1.000
_cell.length_b   1.000
_cell.length_c   1.000
_cell.angle_alpha   90.00
_cell.angle_beta   90.00
_cell.angle_gamma   90.00
#
_symmetry.space_group_name_H-M   'P 1'
#
loop_
_entity.id
_entity.type
_entity.pdbx_description
1 polymer ?
#
loop_
_entity_poly.entity_id
_entity_poly.type
_entity_poly.pdbx_seq_one_letter_code
_entity_poly.pdbx_strand_id
1 'polypeptide(L)'
;EREVCALWIKKLFKPSAAGVGIEGRKNRNAYAKVLLHMLQQGVLHGPFAQRPEQGLLKTVPSYLSTSIEEPIPPGVPSSPSKSLPEWVLQELDSSDAREDSSSSTPLPQGRERSQEKPSDTSCSGDFPHWPEEDDLGTPLAVRCFSSDDHHEKTLSWEDSDFEARLNSWNLGVENPRYLRQKPIPMSLVTPKSGFGKSPSRDQRALLRSQEKELERKMKIAEGKFHEEKLKLQQKHDSDVQKILSRKNNEIEVLKSGYKKKQKEADEIIRKLEKKVQTLVRESQVVREAKEQQIVELKKMCEQSNDSLNNQWEKRV
;
A
#
# COMPACT_ATOMS: atom_id res chain seq x y z
N GLU A 1 -13.90 27.00 -5.64
CA GLU A 1 -13.76 25.52 -5.55
C GLU A 1 -12.46 25.00 -6.15
N ARG A 2 -12.19 25.20 -7.46
CA ARG A 2 -10.94 24.80 -8.14
C ARG A 2 -9.65 25.20 -7.40
N GLU A 3 -9.56 26.45 -6.95
CA GLU A 3 -8.39 26.95 -6.20
C GLU A 3 -8.22 26.27 -4.84
N VAL A 4 -9.31 26.00 -4.12
CA VAL A 4 -9.28 25.33 -2.82
C VAL A 4 -8.86 23.87 -2.99
N CYS A 5 -9.38 23.19 -4.02
CA CYS A 5 -8.94 21.84 -4.40
C CYS A 5 -7.45 21.78 -4.74
N ALA A 6 -6.94 22.74 -5.52
CA ALA A 6 -5.52 22.81 -5.86
C ALA A 6 -4.64 22.94 -4.60
N LEU A 7 -5.08 23.72 -3.60
CA LEU A 7 -4.38 23.84 -2.32
C LEU A 7 -4.39 22.53 -1.51
N TRP A 8 -5.51 21.82 -1.51
CA TRP A 8 -5.62 20.50 -0.88
C TRP A 8 -4.75 19.45 -1.57
N ILE A 9 -4.78 19.38 -2.90
CA ILE A 9 -3.90 18.51 -3.69
C ILE A 9 -2.44 18.84 -3.36
N LYS A 10 -2.04 20.11 -3.42
CA LYS A 10 -0.68 20.54 -3.06
C LYS A 10 -0.30 20.15 -1.63
N LYS A 11 -1.22 20.20 -0.67
CA LYS A 11 -0.98 19.74 0.70
C LYS A 11 -0.81 18.22 0.78
N LEU A 12 -1.66 17.45 0.09
CA LEU A 12 -1.57 15.99 0.09
C LEU A 12 -0.24 15.51 -0.53
N PHE A 13 0.27 16.18 -1.56
CA PHE A 13 1.56 15.80 -2.16
C PHE A 13 2.79 16.18 -1.33
N LYS A 14 2.67 17.06 -0.32
CA LYS A 14 3.80 17.44 0.54
C LYS A 14 4.15 16.33 1.56
N PRO A 15 5.40 15.82 1.60
CA PRO A 15 5.83 14.82 2.57
C PRO A 15 5.65 15.28 4.02
N SER A 16 5.92 16.56 4.28
CA SER A 16 5.77 17.20 5.60
C SER A 16 4.31 17.23 6.09
N ALA A 17 3.31 17.20 5.21
CA ALA A 17 1.90 17.25 5.60
C ALA A 17 1.35 15.90 6.08
N ALA A 18 1.99 14.79 5.70
CA ALA A 18 1.52 13.45 6.03
C ALA A 18 1.74 13.10 7.51
N GLY A 19 2.66 13.75 8.22
CA GLY A 19 3.09 13.32 9.55
C GLY A 19 4.10 12.17 9.50
N VAL A 20 4.61 11.76 10.66
CA VAL A 20 5.67 10.75 10.77
C VAL A 20 5.08 9.34 10.66
N GLY A 21 5.67 8.48 9.84
CA GLY A 21 5.38 7.04 9.81
C GLY A 21 4.27 6.57 8.86
N ILE A 22 3.82 5.33 9.08
CA ILE A 22 2.82 4.65 8.23
C ILE A 22 1.42 5.26 8.42
N GLU A 23 1.07 5.63 9.64
CA GLU A 23 -0.28 6.11 9.99
C GLU A 23 -0.60 7.46 9.34
N GLY A 24 0.40 8.35 9.28
CA GLY A 24 0.31 9.59 8.55
C GLY A 24 0.03 9.43 7.06
N ARG A 25 0.70 8.45 6.42
CA ARG A 25 0.47 8.11 5.00
C ARG A 25 -0.92 7.53 4.76
N LYS A 26 -1.44 6.70 5.68
CA LYS A 26 -2.82 6.19 5.59
C LYS A 26 -3.84 7.33 5.70
N ASN A 27 -3.64 8.23 6.66
CA ASN A 27 -4.51 9.39 6.86
C ASN A 27 -4.53 10.29 5.59
N ARG A 28 -3.36 10.58 5.01
CA ARG A 28 -3.26 11.29 3.72
C ARG A 28 -4.05 10.58 2.61
N ASN A 29 -3.87 9.27 2.47
CA ASN A 29 -4.55 8.51 1.43
C ASN A 29 -6.07 8.50 1.64
N ALA A 30 -6.54 8.53 2.89
CA ALA A 30 -7.96 8.67 3.19
C ALA A 30 -8.50 10.05 2.77
N TYR A 31 -7.81 11.15 3.07
CA TYR A 31 -8.17 12.48 2.56
C TYR A 31 -8.22 12.53 1.03
N ALA A 32 -7.25 11.92 0.35
CA ALA A 32 -7.22 11.87 -1.12
C ALA A 32 -8.42 11.12 -1.70
N LYS A 33 -8.82 10.00 -1.08
CA LYS A 33 -9.99 9.22 -1.49
C LYS A 33 -11.30 10.00 -1.30
N VAL A 34 -11.47 10.66 -0.16
CA VAL A 34 -12.67 11.48 0.10
C VAL A 34 -12.74 12.65 -0.88
N LEU A 35 -11.62 13.34 -1.12
CA LEU A 35 -11.56 14.44 -2.09
C LEU A 35 -11.94 13.99 -3.51
N LEU A 36 -11.42 12.84 -3.94
CA LEU A 36 -11.75 12.27 -5.24
C LEU A 36 -13.24 11.92 -5.35
N HIS A 37 -13.80 11.29 -4.32
CA HIS A 37 -15.22 10.94 -4.28
C HIS A 37 -16.13 12.18 -4.35
N MET A 38 -15.81 13.21 -3.57
CA MET A 38 -16.53 14.49 -3.58
C MET A 38 -16.44 15.21 -4.93
N LEU A 39 -15.28 15.17 -5.59
CA LEU A 39 -15.10 15.69 -6.94
C LEU A 39 -15.94 14.92 -7.97
N GLN A 40 -16.03 13.59 -7.85
CA GLN A 40 -16.87 12.75 -8.72
C GLN A 40 -18.37 13.00 -8.52
N GLN A 41 -18.78 13.43 -7.33
CA GLN A 41 -20.15 13.81 -7.02
C GLN A 41 -20.46 15.28 -7.36
N GLY A 42 -19.45 16.08 -7.74
CA GLY A 42 -19.60 17.50 -8.07
C GLY A 42 -19.90 18.39 -6.86
N VAL A 43 -19.68 17.92 -5.63
CA VAL A 43 -20.02 18.63 -4.41
C VAL A 43 -18.88 18.56 -3.40
N LEU A 44 -18.28 19.71 -3.09
CA LEU A 44 -17.24 19.84 -2.06
C LEU A 44 -17.86 20.31 -0.74
N HIS A 45 -17.84 19.45 0.28
CA HIS A 45 -18.36 19.77 1.61
C HIS A 45 -17.32 19.46 2.70
N GLY A 46 -17.56 20.00 3.89
CA GLY A 46 -16.67 19.81 5.05
C GLY A 46 -15.31 20.50 4.86
N PRO A 47 -14.18 19.85 5.22
CA PRO A 47 -12.86 20.49 5.27
C PRO A 47 -12.36 20.96 3.90
N PHE A 48 -12.86 20.38 2.81
CA PHE A 48 -12.45 20.72 1.43
C PHE A 48 -13.13 21.98 0.88
N ALA A 49 -14.13 22.53 1.57
CA ALA A 49 -14.73 23.82 1.25
C ALA A 49 -13.86 25.00 1.72
N GLN A 50 -12.90 24.74 2.61
CA GLN A 50 -12.02 25.75 3.20
C GLN A 50 -10.56 25.46 2.85
N ARG A 51 -9.71 26.48 2.98
CA ARG A 51 -8.27 26.31 2.79
C ARG A 51 -7.73 25.34 3.85
N PRO A 52 -6.82 24.43 3.47
CA PRO A 52 -6.25 23.51 4.45
C PRO A 52 -5.44 24.29 5.48
N GLU A 53 -5.62 23.95 6.76
CA GLU A 53 -4.85 24.52 7.87
C GLU A 53 -3.34 24.31 7.69
N GLN A 54 -2.50 25.19 8.23
CA GLN A 54 -1.05 25.03 8.18
C GLN A 54 -0.59 23.92 9.14
N GLY A 55 0.43 23.16 8.74
CA GLY A 55 0.95 22.04 9.54
C GLY A 55 0.39 20.66 9.13
N LEU A 56 0.49 19.71 10.06
CA LEU A 56 0.16 18.29 9.84
C LEU A 56 -1.32 18.10 9.48
N LEU A 57 -1.61 17.08 8.67
CA LEU A 57 -2.99 16.67 8.41
C LEU A 57 -3.61 16.11 9.70
N LYS A 58 -4.68 16.74 10.18
CA LYS A 58 -5.54 16.20 11.23
C LYS A 58 -6.08 14.84 10.80
N THR A 59 -6.44 13.98 11.74
CA THR A 59 -7.09 12.69 11.43
C THR A 59 -8.41 12.93 10.69
N VAL A 60 -8.68 12.15 9.62
CA VAL A 60 -9.96 12.23 8.90
C VAL A 60 -11.12 12.07 9.89
N PRO A 61 -12.03 13.05 9.99
CA PRO A 61 -13.23 12.93 10.80
C PRO A 61 -14.08 11.72 10.40
N SER A 62 -14.63 10.99 11.38
CA SER A 62 -15.41 9.77 11.17
C SER A 62 -16.60 9.95 10.21
N TYR A 63 -17.26 11.11 10.23
CA TYR A 63 -18.38 11.45 9.35
C TYR A 63 -17.99 11.55 7.86
N LEU A 64 -16.71 11.76 7.54
CA LEU A 64 -16.21 11.77 6.16
C LEU A 64 -15.82 10.37 5.68
N SER A 65 -15.49 9.48 6.60
CA SER A 65 -15.24 8.07 6.27
C SER A 65 -16.54 7.37 5.88
N THR A 66 -17.67 7.71 6.52
CA THR A 66 -19.00 7.19 6.16
C THR A 66 -19.49 7.68 4.80
N SER A 67 -18.96 8.79 4.27
CA SER A 67 -19.29 9.27 2.91
C SER A 67 -18.76 8.36 1.80
N ILE A 68 -17.86 7.41 2.12
CA ILE A 68 -17.34 6.38 1.20
C ILE A 68 -18.22 5.12 1.24
N GLU A 69 -19.03 4.96 2.28
CA GLU A 69 -19.81 3.75 2.58
C GLU A 69 -21.31 4.00 2.41
N GLU A 70 -21.70 4.54 1.25
CA GLU A 70 -23.10 4.49 0.80
C GLU A 70 -23.22 3.35 -0.23
N PRO A 71 -23.86 2.21 0.11
CA PRO A 71 -23.97 1.09 -0.80
C PRO A 71 -24.94 1.46 -1.91
N ILE A 72 -24.46 1.42 -3.16
CA ILE A 72 -25.30 1.53 -4.35
C ILE A 72 -26.37 0.44 -4.24
N PRO A 73 -27.68 0.77 -4.22
CA PRO A 73 -28.73 -0.23 -4.16
C PRO A 73 -28.69 -1.11 -5.42
N PRO A 74 -28.84 -2.45 -5.29
CA PRO A 74 -28.74 -3.35 -6.42
C PRO A 74 -29.99 -3.20 -7.28
N GLY A 75 -29.88 -2.55 -8.45
CA GLY A 75 -30.98 -2.56 -9.42
C GLY A 75 -31.07 -1.45 -10.46
N VAL A 76 -30.18 -0.44 -10.50
CA VAL A 76 -30.26 0.62 -11.51
C VAL A 76 -29.17 0.42 -12.57
N PRO A 77 -29.49 0.35 -13.87
CA PRO A 77 -28.50 0.31 -14.94
C PRO A 77 -27.57 1.52 -14.83
N SER A 78 -26.27 1.28 -14.90
CA SER A 78 -25.22 2.30 -14.85
C SER A 78 -25.46 3.37 -15.92
N SER A 79 -25.94 4.54 -15.50
CA SER A 79 -25.86 5.75 -16.30
C SER A 79 -24.38 6.14 -16.45
N PRO A 80 -23.89 6.36 -17.69
CA PRO A 80 -22.52 6.80 -17.91
C PRO A 80 -22.44 8.32 -17.69
N SER A 81 -22.43 8.75 -16.43
CA SER A 81 -22.16 10.16 -16.10
C SER A 81 -21.66 10.31 -14.66
N LYS A 82 -20.46 9.78 -14.40
CA LYS A 82 -19.59 10.19 -13.28
C LYS A 82 -18.26 10.67 -13.85
N SER A 83 -18.33 11.60 -14.79
CA SER A 83 -17.16 12.30 -15.32
C SER A 83 -16.69 13.29 -14.25
N LEU A 84 -15.39 13.28 -13.95
CA LEU A 84 -14.76 14.34 -13.16
C LEU A 84 -15.16 15.72 -13.75
N PRO A 85 -15.21 16.79 -12.94
CA PRO A 85 -15.54 18.12 -13.45
C PRO A 85 -14.71 18.45 -14.69
N GLU A 86 -15.32 19.12 -15.67
CA GLU A 86 -14.72 19.40 -16.99
C GLU A 86 -13.30 19.99 -16.89
N TRP A 87 -13.09 20.90 -15.94
CA TRP A 87 -11.78 21.50 -15.68
C TRP A 87 -10.73 20.52 -15.15
N VAL A 88 -11.12 19.42 -14.49
CA VAL A 88 -10.20 18.35 -14.06
C VAL A 88 -9.83 17.48 -15.24
N LEU A 89 -10.82 17.12 -16.08
CA LEU A 89 -10.59 16.32 -17.28
C LEU A 89 -9.68 17.02 -18.28
N GLN A 90 -9.90 18.32 -18.48
CA GLN A 90 -9.08 19.16 -19.36
C GLN A 90 -7.60 19.20 -18.93
N GLU A 91 -7.31 19.21 -17.63
CA GLU A 91 -5.94 19.23 -17.08
C GLU A 91 -5.27 17.85 -17.17
N LEU A 92 -6.03 16.76 -17.05
CA LEU A 92 -5.53 15.40 -17.22
C LEU A 92 -5.18 15.10 -18.69
N ASP A 93 -6.01 15.57 -19.63
CA ASP A 93 -5.81 15.40 -21.09
C ASP A 93 -4.69 16.30 -21.64
N SER A 94 -4.49 17.48 -21.03
CA SER A 94 -3.40 18.41 -21.41
C SER A 94 -2.00 17.93 -21.02
N SER A 95 -1.91 16.94 -20.12
CA SER A 95 -0.61 16.41 -19.64
C SER A 95 0.04 15.42 -20.61
N ASP A 96 -0.72 14.79 -21.50
CA ASP A 96 -0.22 13.80 -22.47
C ASP A 96 0.34 14.45 -23.76
N ALA A 97 0.28 15.79 -23.88
CA ALA A 97 0.74 16.54 -25.05
C ALA A 97 2.11 17.25 -24.88
N ARG A 98 2.86 16.91 -23.82
CA ARG A 98 4.22 17.46 -23.58
C ARG A 98 5.22 16.34 -23.32
N GLU A 99 5.24 15.33 -24.20
CA GLU A 99 6.44 14.51 -24.38
C GLU A 99 7.34 15.14 -25.45
N ASP A 100 8.63 15.13 -25.13
CA ASP A 100 9.73 15.72 -25.86
C ASP A 100 9.79 15.28 -27.32
N SER A 101 9.56 16.22 -28.24
CA SER A 101 10.17 16.23 -29.56
C SER A 101 9.92 17.57 -30.23
N SER A 102 10.98 18.34 -30.42
CA SER A 102 11.38 18.76 -31.77
C SER A 102 12.63 19.63 -31.69
N SER A 103 13.75 19.05 -32.14
CA SER A 103 14.63 19.81 -33.01
C SER A 103 13.95 19.95 -34.38
N SER A 104 14.36 20.99 -35.09
CA SER A 104 14.24 21.19 -36.54
C SER A 104 13.07 22.05 -37.04
N THR A 105 13.46 23.30 -37.31
CA THR A 105 12.88 24.37 -38.12
C THR A 105 12.44 23.93 -39.53
N PRO A 106 11.53 24.70 -40.16
CA PRO A 106 11.72 25.11 -41.55
C PRO A 106 11.69 26.64 -41.72
N LEU A 107 12.59 27.14 -42.58
CA LEU A 107 12.70 28.54 -43.02
C LEU A 107 11.42 29.02 -43.75
N PRO A 108 11.17 30.35 -43.79
CA PRO A 108 11.50 31.09 -45.01
C PRO A 108 12.16 32.47 -44.82
N GLN A 109 12.79 32.88 -45.93
CA GLN A 109 13.54 34.09 -46.28
C GLN A 109 13.19 35.44 -45.62
N GLY A 110 14.26 36.19 -45.30
CA GLY A 110 14.26 37.66 -45.23
C GLY A 110 15.56 38.22 -44.63
N ARG A 111 16.37 38.89 -45.48
CA ARG A 111 17.39 39.94 -45.22
C ARG A 111 17.51 40.43 -43.75
N GLU A 112 18.68 40.67 -43.14
CA GLU A 112 19.79 41.49 -43.62
C GLU A 112 21.05 41.35 -42.73
N ARG A 113 22.21 41.50 -43.39
CA ARG A 113 23.60 41.72 -42.97
C ARG A 113 23.86 42.34 -41.57
N SER A 114 24.84 41.79 -40.83
CA SER A 114 26.06 42.49 -40.34
C SER A 114 27.04 41.56 -39.59
N GLN A 115 28.32 41.91 -39.69
CA GLN A 115 29.52 41.18 -39.30
C GLN A 115 29.80 41.24 -37.79
N GLU A 116 30.40 40.19 -37.20
CA GLU A 116 31.71 40.21 -36.48
C GLU A 116 31.99 38.88 -35.73
N LYS A 117 33.27 38.53 -35.61
CA LYS A 117 33.84 37.28 -35.05
C LYS A 117 34.49 37.57 -33.67
N PRO A 118 34.96 36.58 -32.88
CA PRO A 118 34.60 36.39 -31.48
C PRO A 118 35.71 36.79 -30.49
N SER A 119 35.36 36.88 -29.21
CA SER A 119 36.32 36.94 -28.11
C SER A 119 35.86 36.02 -26.99
N ASP A 120 36.75 35.13 -26.57
CA ASP A 120 36.68 34.37 -25.33
C ASP A 120 36.57 35.31 -24.13
N THR A 121 35.74 34.99 -23.14
CA THR A 121 36.03 35.15 -21.69
C THR A 121 34.91 34.53 -20.86
N SER A 122 35.37 33.79 -19.85
CA SER A 122 34.68 33.11 -18.76
C SER A 122 33.88 34.01 -17.81
N CYS A 123 32.79 33.46 -17.23
CA CYS A 123 32.46 33.40 -15.78
C CYS A 123 30.96 33.59 -15.42
N SER A 124 30.47 32.63 -14.63
CA SER A 124 29.57 32.73 -13.47
C SER A 124 28.09 33.16 -13.55
N GLY A 125 27.30 32.49 -12.69
CA GLY A 125 25.88 32.71 -12.38
C GLY A 125 25.18 31.36 -12.07
N ASP A 126 25.58 30.65 -11.02
CA ASP A 126 24.99 30.69 -9.65
C ASP A 126 23.49 30.34 -9.57
N PHE A 127 23.18 29.17 -9.00
CA PHE A 127 21.89 28.84 -8.39
C PHE A 127 22.09 28.56 -6.89
N PRO A 128 21.18 29.02 -6.01
CA PRO A 128 21.46 29.22 -4.60
C PRO A 128 21.38 27.95 -3.75
N HIS A 129 22.42 27.81 -2.92
CA HIS A 129 22.52 27.01 -1.71
C HIS A 129 21.57 27.53 -0.62
N TRP A 130 20.93 26.63 0.13
CA TRP A 130 20.21 26.92 1.38
C TRP A 130 20.67 25.91 2.46
N PRO A 131 20.67 26.30 3.74
CA PRO A 131 21.83 26.15 4.60
C PRO A 131 21.80 24.88 5.41
N GLU A 132 23.00 24.36 5.60
CA GLU A 132 23.43 23.49 6.68
C GLU A 132 23.51 24.32 7.96
N GLU A 133 22.76 23.91 8.99
CA GLU A 133 22.99 24.35 10.36
C GLU A 133 23.57 23.14 11.10
N ASP A 134 24.87 23.23 11.37
CA ASP A 134 25.58 22.44 12.37
C ASP A 134 24.92 22.61 13.74
N ASP A 135 24.75 21.51 14.48
CA ASP A 135 25.04 21.52 15.90
C ASP A 135 25.75 20.22 16.31
N LEU A 136 26.68 20.40 17.23
CA LEU A 136 27.90 19.63 17.41
C LEU A 136 27.71 18.36 18.25
N GLY A 137 28.51 17.32 17.97
CA GLY A 137 28.55 16.12 18.82
C GLY A 137 29.51 14.99 18.44
N THR A 138 30.72 15.31 17.97
CA THR A 138 32.00 14.56 18.05
C THR A 138 32.10 13.09 17.54
N PRO A 139 33.15 12.75 16.74
CA PRO A 139 33.31 11.46 16.08
C PRO A 139 34.22 10.48 16.86
N LEU A 140 33.99 9.17 16.72
CA LEU A 140 35.09 8.21 16.86
C LEU A 140 34.86 6.92 16.05
N ALA A 141 35.82 6.68 15.16
CA ALA A 141 36.35 5.39 14.74
C ALA A 141 35.44 4.41 13.97
N VAL A 142 35.62 4.45 12.66
CA VAL A 142 36.00 3.30 11.83
C VAL A 142 36.33 2.04 12.64
N ARG A 143 35.50 1.00 12.50
CA ARG A 143 35.98 -0.38 12.48
C ARG A 143 35.04 -1.26 11.66
N CYS A 144 35.43 -1.48 10.41
CA CYS A 144 35.06 -2.69 9.69
C CYS A 144 35.73 -3.88 10.40
N PHE A 145 34.95 -4.83 10.89
CA PHE A 145 35.37 -6.23 10.98
C PHE A 145 34.16 -7.14 10.70
N SER A 146 34.37 -8.01 9.73
CA SER A 146 33.59 -9.21 9.46
C SER A 146 33.70 -10.18 10.63
N SER A 147 32.58 -10.73 11.10
CA SER A 147 32.34 -12.17 11.26
C SER A 147 30.95 -12.43 11.83
N ASP A 148 30.43 -13.58 11.42
CA ASP A 148 29.21 -14.25 11.87
C ASP A 148 28.93 -14.10 13.36
N ASP A 149 27.69 -13.77 13.71
CA ASP A 149 27.01 -14.49 14.78
C ASP A 149 25.49 -14.33 14.69
N HIS A 150 24.84 -15.49 14.78
CA HIS A 150 23.40 -15.65 14.83
C HIS A 150 22.85 -15.10 16.15
N HIS A 151 22.21 -13.93 16.14
CA HIS A 151 21.19 -13.62 17.13
C HIS A 151 20.04 -12.85 16.49
N GLU A 152 18.94 -13.58 16.28
CA GLU A 152 17.61 -12.99 16.15
C GLU A 152 17.37 -12.05 17.33
N LYS A 153 17.35 -10.74 17.07
CA LYS A 153 16.58 -9.80 17.86
C LYS A 153 15.25 -9.63 17.15
N THR A 154 14.36 -10.58 17.39
CA THR A 154 12.93 -10.40 17.18
C THR A 154 12.53 -9.16 17.96
N LEU A 155 12.10 -8.14 17.21
CA LEU A 155 11.46 -6.96 17.75
C LEU A 155 10.26 -7.43 18.57
N SER A 156 10.40 -7.34 19.90
CA SER A 156 9.39 -7.62 20.91
C SER A 156 8.28 -6.57 20.91
N TRP A 157 7.64 -6.32 19.76
CA TRP A 157 6.52 -5.39 19.61
C TRP A 157 5.37 -6.11 18.89
N GLU A 158 4.20 -6.16 19.54
CA GLU A 158 2.89 -6.68 19.05
C GLU A 158 2.64 -8.19 19.03
N ASP A 159 2.74 -8.88 20.18
CA ASP A 159 2.02 -10.17 20.34
C ASP A 159 0.71 -9.97 21.13
N SER A 160 0.70 -9.07 22.12
CA SER A 160 -0.49 -8.78 22.94
C SER A 160 -1.61 -8.06 22.20
N ASP A 161 -1.29 -7.17 21.25
CA ASP A 161 -2.31 -6.42 20.47
C ASP A 161 -2.95 -7.27 19.37
N PHE A 162 -2.22 -8.25 18.83
CA PHE A 162 -2.77 -9.20 17.87
C PHE A 162 -3.74 -10.17 18.56
N GLU A 163 -3.35 -10.70 19.72
CA GLU A 163 -4.17 -11.58 20.55
C GLU A 163 -5.42 -10.85 21.09
N ALA A 164 -5.31 -9.60 21.53
CA ALA A 164 -6.44 -8.80 21.98
C ALA A 164 -7.44 -8.51 20.83
N ARG A 165 -6.93 -8.24 19.62
CA ARG A 165 -7.78 -8.05 18.43
C ARG A 165 -8.47 -9.34 18.01
N LEU A 166 -7.82 -10.49 18.09
CA LEU A 166 -8.44 -11.78 17.75
C LEU A 166 -9.54 -12.16 18.76
N ASN A 167 -9.28 -11.93 20.06
CA ASN A 167 -10.26 -12.16 21.12
C ASN A 167 -11.45 -11.18 21.05
N SER A 168 -11.26 -9.96 20.55
CA SER A 168 -12.34 -8.99 20.32
C SER A 168 -13.33 -9.45 19.23
N TRP A 169 -12.97 -10.41 18.37
CA TRP A 169 -13.85 -10.98 17.36
C TRP A 169 -14.65 -12.19 17.85
N ASN A 170 -14.44 -12.63 19.11
CA ASN A 170 -15.30 -13.61 19.78
C ASN A 170 -16.67 -13.01 20.21
N LEU A 171 -17.28 -12.22 19.32
CA LEU A 171 -18.59 -11.60 19.50
C LEU A 171 -19.70 -12.66 19.46
N GLY A 172 -19.88 -13.36 20.58
CA GLY A 172 -21.13 -14.07 20.85
C GLY A 172 -21.12 -15.56 20.59
N VAL A 173 -19.98 -16.26 20.66
CA VAL A 173 -19.99 -17.69 21.05
C VAL A 173 -20.26 -17.80 22.56
N GLU A 174 -21.27 -17.07 23.01
CA GLU A 174 -21.82 -17.21 24.33
C GLU A 174 -22.78 -18.38 24.26
N ASN A 175 -22.54 -19.39 25.10
CA ASN A 175 -23.37 -20.60 25.17
C ASN A 175 -24.85 -20.15 25.29
N PRO A 176 -25.71 -20.40 24.28
CA PRO A 176 -27.00 -19.76 24.19
C PRO A 176 -27.83 -20.07 25.45
N ARG A 177 -28.70 -19.15 25.89
CA ARG A 177 -29.33 -19.19 27.23
C ARG A 177 -29.91 -20.56 27.64
N TYR A 178 -30.40 -21.35 26.69
CA TYR A 178 -30.94 -22.70 26.91
C TYR A 178 -29.90 -23.76 27.32
N LEU A 179 -28.61 -23.53 27.07
CA LEU A 179 -27.49 -24.38 27.49
C LEU A 179 -26.89 -23.93 28.83
N ARG A 180 -27.16 -22.70 29.27
CA ARG A 180 -26.72 -22.17 30.58
C ARG A 180 -27.71 -22.43 31.70
N GLN A 181 -29.01 -22.50 31.37
CA GLN A 181 -30.03 -22.84 32.35
C GLN A 181 -30.12 -24.36 32.52
N LYS A 182 -30.03 -24.83 33.78
CA LYS A 182 -30.42 -26.21 34.11
C LYS A 182 -31.85 -26.41 33.62
N PRO A 183 -32.18 -27.50 32.90
CA PRO A 183 -33.53 -27.71 32.40
C PRO A 183 -34.50 -27.64 33.57
N ILE A 184 -35.45 -26.70 33.48
CA ILE A 184 -36.58 -26.64 34.42
C ILE A 184 -37.31 -27.97 34.24
N PRO A 185 -37.53 -28.77 35.31
CA PRO A 185 -38.33 -29.97 35.20
C PRO A 185 -39.70 -29.55 34.66
N MET A 186 -39.98 -29.91 33.41
CA MET A 186 -41.31 -29.76 32.82
C MET A 186 -42.20 -30.75 33.57
N SER A 187 -42.75 -30.32 34.71
CA SER A 187 -43.81 -31.07 35.36
C SER A 187 -44.95 -31.16 34.37
N LEU A 188 -45.23 -32.36 33.89
CA LEU A 188 -46.35 -32.65 32.99
C LEU A 188 -47.61 -32.00 33.58
N VAL A 189 -48.07 -30.91 32.96
CA VAL A 189 -49.39 -30.36 33.28
C VAL A 189 -50.38 -31.31 32.63
N THR A 190 -50.69 -32.38 33.35
CA THR A 190 -51.81 -33.25 32.99
C THR A 190 -53.08 -32.43 33.16
N PRO A 191 -53.98 -32.36 32.16
CA PRO A 191 -55.30 -31.81 32.36
C PRO A 191 -55.94 -32.59 33.50
N LYS A 192 -56.38 -31.88 34.54
CA LYS A 192 -57.07 -32.45 35.70
C LYS A 192 -58.45 -32.94 35.24
N SER A 193 -58.48 -34.10 34.59
CA SER A 193 -59.71 -34.81 34.25
C SER A 193 -60.22 -35.43 35.54
N GLY A 194 -61.21 -34.78 36.14
CA GLY A 194 -62.01 -35.39 37.20
C GLY A 194 -62.70 -36.66 36.69
N PHE A 195 -63.17 -37.45 37.65
CA PHE A 195 -63.92 -38.71 37.52
C PHE A 195 -63.09 -40.00 37.38
N GLY A 196 -62.90 -40.63 38.54
CA GLY A 196 -62.46 -42.01 38.67
C GLY A 196 -63.44 -42.97 38.02
N LYS A 197 -63.00 -43.59 36.92
CA LYS A 197 -63.36 -44.96 36.55
C LYS A 197 -62.05 -45.65 36.20
N SER A 198 -61.74 -46.75 36.88
CA SER A 198 -60.56 -47.54 36.56
C SER A 198 -60.68 -48.00 35.10
N PRO A 199 -59.72 -47.69 34.22
CA PRO A 199 -59.81 -48.09 32.82
C PRO A 199 -59.97 -49.61 32.73
N SER A 200 -60.87 -50.06 31.85
CA SER A 200 -61.07 -51.50 31.61
C SER A 200 -59.74 -52.16 31.23
N ARG A 201 -59.63 -53.48 31.40
CA ARG A 201 -58.40 -54.23 31.06
C ARG A 201 -57.94 -53.94 29.62
N ASP A 202 -58.89 -53.78 28.71
CA ASP A 202 -58.65 -53.51 27.29
C ASP A 202 -58.19 -52.06 27.04
N GLN A 203 -58.74 -51.09 27.78
CA GLN A 203 -58.31 -49.68 27.65
C GLN A 203 -56.89 -49.47 28.20
N ARG A 204 -56.49 -50.21 29.25
CA ARG A 204 -55.10 -50.23 29.73
C ARG A 204 -54.14 -50.87 28.72
N ALA A 205 -54.57 -51.91 28.01
CA ALA A 205 -53.78 -52.54 26.97
C ALA A 205 -53.57 -51.59 25.76
N LEU A 206 -54.61 -50.85 25.37
CA LEU A 206 -54.54 -49.86 24.29
C LEU A 206 -53.60 -48.69 24.64
N LEU A 207 -53.68 -48.16 25.86
CA LEU A 207 -52.78 -47.08 26.32
C LEU A 207 -51.31 -47.53 26.34
N ARG A 208 -51.02 -48.74 26.83
CA ARG A 208 -49.65 -49.30 26.76
C ARG A 208 -49.17 -49.52 25.33
N SER A 209 -50.07 -49.85 24.41
CA SER A 209 -49.73 -49.97 22.99
C SER A 209 -49.38 -48.62 22.37
N GLN A 210 -50.17 -47.57 22.66
CA GLN A 210 -49.87 -46.21 22.25
C GLN A 210 -48.59 -45.66 22.88
N GLU A 211 -48.33 -45.95 24.15
CA GLU A 211 -47.09 -45.57 24.83
C GLU A 211 -45.85 -46.16 24.14
N LYS A 212 -45.88 -47.46 23.81
CA LYS A 212 -44.81 -48.12 23.03
C LYS A 212 -44.66 -47.56 21.61
N GLU A 213 -45.77 -47.15 21.00
CA GLU A 213 -45.76 -46.50 19.68
C GLU A 213 -45.10 -45.13 19.75
N LEU A 214 -45.42 -44.33 20.77
CA LEU A 214 -44.79 -43.03 21.02
C LEU A 214 -43.31 -43.17 21.34
N GLU A 215 -42.92 -44.16 22.14
CA GLU A 215 -41.52 -44.44 22.44
C GLU A 215 -40.73 -44.83 21.19
N ARG A 216 -41.31 -45.65 20.31
CA ARG A 216 -40.70 -45.96 19.00
C ARG A 216 -40.58 -44.73 18.11
N LYS A 217 -41.61 -43.87 18.04
CA LYS A 217 -41.57 -42.61 17.28
C LYS A 217 -40.52 -41.65 17.83
N MET A 218 -40.41 -41.54 19.16
CA MET A 218 -39.40 -40.74 19.85
C MET A 218 -38.00 -41.23 19.49
N LYS A 219 -37.73 -42.54 19.58
CA LYS A 219 -36.43 -43.12 19.21
C LYS A 219 -36.07 -42.90 17.74
N ILE A 220 -37.04 -43.00 16.82
CA ILE A 220 -36.82 -42.70 15.40
C ILE A 220 -36.50 -41.21 15.21
N ALA A 221 -37.20 -40.32 15.90
CA ALA A 221 -36.95 -38.88 15.84
C ALA A 221 -35.57 -38.52 16.42
N GLU A 222 -35.17 -39.12 17.53
CA GLU A 222 -33.83 -38.98 18.11
C GLU A 222 -32.74 -39.48 17.15
N GLY A 223 -32.95 -40.64 16.52
CA GLY A 223 -32.03 -41.16 15.50
C GLY A 223 -31.85 -40.20 14.33
N LYS A 224 -32.95 -39.64 13.80
CA LYS A 224 -32.92 -38.63 12.74
C LYS A 224 -32.21 -37.35 13.17
N PHE A 225 -32.45 -36.89 14.40
CA PHE A 225 -31.78 -35.72 14.95
C PHE A 225 -30.25 -35.92 15.04
N HIS A 226 -29.80 -37.08 15.50
CA HIS A 226 -28.36 -37.41 15.54
C HIS A 226 -27.76 -37.51 14.13
N GLU A 227 -28.49 -38.07 13.18
CA GLU A 227 -28.09 -38.13 11.77
C GLU A 227 -27.95 -36.73 11.15
N GLU A 228 -28.94 -35.86 11.34
CA GLU A 228 -28.91 -34.47 10.86
C GLU A 228 -27.77 -33.67 11.51
N LYS A 229 -27.55 -33.86 12.81
CA LYS A 229 -26.42 -33.25 13.52
C LYS A 229 -25.07 -33.67 12.90
N LEU A 230 -24.90 -34.95 12.60
CA LEU A 230 -23.67 -35.45 11.95
C LEU A 230 -23.52 -34.89 10.52
N LYS A 231 -24.60 -34.84 9.74
CA LYS A 231 -24.58 -34.25 8.38
C LYS A 231 -24.19 -32.77 8.41
N LEU A 232 -24.73 -32.01 9.37
CA LEU A 232 -24.39 -30.60 9.51
C LEU A 232 -22.93 -30.41 9.91
N GLN A 233 -22.40 -31.26 10.81
CA GLN A 233 -20.98 -31.26 11.17
C GLN A 233 -20.09 -31.57 9.96
N GLN A 234 -20.41 -32.61 9.19
CA GLN A 234 -19.66 -32.97 7.97
C GLN A 234 -19.67 -31.85 6.93
N LYS A 235 -20.82 -31.18 6.76
CA LYS A 235 -20.93 -30.02 5.87
C LYS A 235 -20.05 -28.87 6.34
N HIS A 236 -20.11 -28.53 7.63
CA HIS A 236 -19.26 -27.50 8.24
C HIS A 236 -17.78 -27.81 8.01
N ASP A 237 -17.34 -29.04 8.31
CA ASP A 237 -15.94 -29.42 8.17
C ASP A 237 -15.49 -29.38 6.69
N SER A 238 -16.37 -29.79 5.77
CA SER A 238 -16.14 -29.66 4.33
C SER A 238 -15.99 -28.20 3.89
N ASP A 239 -16.86 -27.31 4.38
CA ASP A 239 -16.83 -25.90 4.02
C ASP A 239 -15.61 -25.18 4.62
N VAL A 240 -15.22 -25.51 5.85
CA VAL A 240 -13.96 -25.06 6.46
C VAL A 240 -12.76 -25.49 5.63
N GLN A 241 -12.71 -26.77 5.21
CA GLN A 241 -11.61 -27.26 4.35
C GLN A 241 -11.56 -26.53 3.01
N LYS A 242 -12.71 -26.26 2.37
CA LYS A 242 -12.75 -25.47 1.13
C LYS A 242 -12.19 -24.05 1.32
N ILE A 243 -12.53 -23.40 2.43
CA ILE A 243 -12.02 -22.06 2.76
C ILE A 243 -10.50 -22.12 2.93
N LEU A 244 -10.00 -23.10 3.69
CA LEU A 244 -8.56 -23.30 3.90
C LEU A 244 -7.83 -23.54 2.58
N SER A 245 -8.32 -24.43 1.71
CA SER A 245 -7.72 -24.67 0.40
C SER A 245 -7.70 -23.41 -0.46
N ARG A 246 -8.81 -22.65 -0.49
CA ARG A 246 -8.87 -21.38 -1.25
C ARG A 246 -7.87 -20.36 -0.71
N LYS A 247 -7.77 -20.21 0.61
CA LYS A 247 -6.85 -19.27 1.25
C LYS A 247 -5.40 -19.67 1.05
N ASN A 248 -5.08 -20.96 1.14
CA ASN A 248 -3.74 -21.47 0.83
C ASN A 248 -3.36 -21.17 -0.63
N ASN A 249 -4.26 -21.41 -1.59
CA ASN A 249 -4.02 -21.07 -3.00
C ASN A 249 -3.80 -19.57 -3.21
N GLU A 250 -4.60 -18.71 -2.55
CA GLU A 250 -4.42 -17.25 -2.60
C GLU A 250 -3.04 -16.84 -2.06
N ILE A 251 -2.62 -17.44 -0.94
CA ILE A 251 -1.30 -17.23 -0.35
C ILE A 251 -0.19 -17.68 -1.30
N GLU A 252 -0.33 -18.83 -1.95
CA GLU A 252 0.65 -19.34 -2.92
C GLU A 252 0.77 -18.44 -4.15
N VAL A 253 -0.36 -17.98 -4.70
CA VAL A 253 -0.37 -17.01 -5.81
C VAL A 253 0.34 -15.73 -5.39
N LEU A 254 0.02 -15.16 -4.23
CA LEU A 254 0.70 -13.97 -3.71
C LEU A 254 2.20 -14.20 -3.54
N LYS A 255 2.61 -15.31 -2.89
CA LYS A 255 4.02 -15.68 -2.71
C LYS A 255 4.74 -15.79 -4.05
N SER A 256 4.12 -16.41 -5.06
CA SER A 256 4.69 -16.54 -6.40
C SER A 256 4.86 -15.16 -7.08
N GLY A 257 3.87 -14.27 -6.93
CA GLY A 257 3.91 -12.91 -7.46
C GLY A 257 5.00 -12.06 -6.83
N TYR A 258 5.17 -12.12 -5.50
CA TYR A 258 6.27 -11.44 -4.81
C TYR A 258 7.63 -11.97 -5.24
N LYS A 259 7.80 -13.30 -5.32
CA LYS A 259 9.05 -13.91 -5.83
C LYS A 259 9.36 -13.48 -7.26
N LYS A 260 8.35 -13.37 -8.13
CA LYS A 260 8.52 -12.89 -9.50
C LYS A 260 8.98 -11.43 -9.53
N LYS A 261 8.31 -10.54 -8.79
CA LYS A 261 8.69 -9.12 -8.69
C LYS A 261 10.10 -8.93 -8.11
N GLN A 262 10.48 -9.73 -7.10
CA GLN A 262 11.84 -9.71 -6.56
C GLN A 262 12.87 -10.08 -7.63
N LYS A 263 12.64 -11.17 -8.38
CA LYS A 263 13.53 -11.59 -9.47
C LYS A 263 13.66 -10.53 -10.57
N GLU A 264 12.56 -9.87 -10.94
CA GLU A 264 12.55 -8.79 -11.92
C GLU A 264 13.37 -7.59 -11.44
N ALA A 265 13.21 -7.18 -10.17
CA ALA A 265 14.01 -6.13 -9.56
C ALA A 265 15.50 -6.49 -9.51
N ASP A 266 15.84 -7.72 -9.10
CA ASP A 266 17.22 -8.20 -9.05
C ASP A 266 17.88 -8.22 -10.45
N GLU A 267 17.12 -8.54 -11.50
CA GLU A 267 17.60 -8.48 -12.89
C GLU A 267 17.84 -7.05 -13.37
N ILE A 268 16.98 -6.10 -12.98
CA ILE A 268 17.19 -4.68 -13.29
C ILE A 268 18.44 -4.16 -12.56
N ILE A 269 18.59 -4.49 -11.28
CA ILE A 269 19.77 -4.13 -10.47
C ILE A 269 21.04 -4.66 -11.14
N ARG A 270 21.07 -5.96 -11.48
CA ARG A 270 22.21 -6.59 -12.18
C ARG A 270 22.56 -5.92 -13.50
N LYS A 271 21.56 -5.48 -14.28
CA LYS A 271 21.78 -4.74 -15.54
C LYS A 271 22.37 -3.36 -15.27
N LEU A 272 21.88 -2.64 -14.27
CA LEU A 272 22.40 -1.32 -13.89
C LEU A 272 23.82 -1.42 -13.36
N GLU A 273 24.12 -2.40 -12.50
CA GLU A 273 25.47 -2.66 -11.99
C GLU A 273 26.46 -2.91 -13.13
N LYS A 274 26.09 -3.71 -14.13
CA LYS A 274 26.93 -3.93 -15.33
C LYS A 274 27.18 -2.63 -16.11
N LYS A 275 26.16 -1.79 -16.29
CA LYS A 275 26.32 -0.48 -16.95
C LYS A 275 27.27 0.43 -16.17
N VAL A 276 27.12 0.49 -14.85
CA VAL A 276 28.00 1.27 -13.97
C VAL A 276 29.45 0.77 -14.09
N GLN A 277 29.69 -0.54 -14.01
CA GLN A 277 31.03 -1.11 -14.16
C GLN A 277 31.66 -0.78 -15.53
N THR A 278 30.87 -0.81 -16.60
CA THR A 278 31.34 -0.44 -17.93
C THR A 278 31.70 1.04 -18.01
N LEU A 279 30.81 1.93 -17.56
CA LEU A 279 31.07 3.37 -17.54
C LEU A 279 32.29 3.73 -16.67
N VAL A 280 32.50 3.04 -15.55
CA VAL A 280 33.68 3.23 -14.69
C VAL A 280 34.97 2.85 -15.44
N ARG A 281 34.98 1.72 -16.14
CA ARG A 281 36.12 1.30 -16.97
C ARG A 281 36.38 2.28 -18.11
N GLU A 282 35.35 2.70 -18.82
CA GLU A 282 35.47 3.68 -19.93
C GLU A 282 35.98 5.03 -19.41
N SER A 283 35.45 5.52 -18.29
CA SER A 283 35.91 6.75 -17.64
C SER A 283 37.38 6.65 -17.22
N GLN A 284 37.80 5.50 -16.69
CA GLN A 284 39.20 5.28 -16.33
C GLN A 284 40.13 5.38 -17.56
N VAL A 285 39.78 4.72 -18.67
CA VAL A 285 40.55 4.79 -19.92
C VAL A 285 40.63 6.21 -20.44
N VAL A 286 39.53 6.96 -20.41
CA VAL A 286 39.52 8.38 -20.83
C VAL A 286 40.43 9.23 -19.94
N ARG A 287 40.40 9.03 -18.62
CA ARG A 287 41.30 9.74 -17.69
C ARG A 287 42.76 9.43 -17.98
N GLU A 288 43.12 8.17 -18.17
CA GLU A 288 44.50 7.76 -18.47
C GLU A 288 44.99 8.36 -19.80
N ALA A 289 44.16 8.34 -20.84
CA ALA A 289 44.49 8.96 -22.13
C ALA A 289 44.69 10.48 -22.00
N LYS A 290 43.90 11.15 -21.17
CA LYS A 290 44.06 12.59 -20.90
C LYS A 290 45.32 12.89 -20.10
N GLU A 291 45.65 12.07 -19.11
CA GLU A 291 46.90 12.21 -18.35
C GLU A 291 48.12 12.02 -19.25
N GLN A 292 48.08 11.05 -20.17
CA GLN A 292 49.14 10.86 -21.17
C GLN A 292 49.33 12.09 -22.06
N GLN A 293 48.24 12.71 -22.55
CA GLN A 293 48.30 13.96 -23.31
C GLN A 293 48.92 15.10 -22.49
N ILE A 294 48.57 15.21 -21.21
CA ILE A 294 49.15 16.23 -20.31
C ILE A 294 50.65 16.00 -20.14
N VAL A 295 51.08 14.76 -19.91
CA VAL A 295 52.50 14.41 -19.76
C VAL A 295 53.28 14.72 -21.04
N GLU A 296 52.75 14.39 -22.21
CA GLU A 296 53.40 14.68 -23.49
C GLU A 296 53.53 16.19 -23.73
N LEU A 297 52.47 16.96 -23.46
CA LEU A 297 52.50 18.42 -23.57
C LEU A 297 53.50 19.06 -22.60
N LYS A 298 53.57 18.58 -21.34
CA LYS A 298 54.56 19.02 -20.35
C LYS A 298 55.98 18.77 -20.85
N LYS A 299 56.24 17.57 -21.37
CA LYS A 299 57.55 17.20 -21.93
C LYS A 299 57.95 18.11 -23.10
N MET A 300 57.03 18.40 -24.02
CA MET A 300 57.31 19.31 -25.14
C MET A 300 57.60 20.74 -24.67
N CYS A 301 56.89 21.22 -23.64
CA CYS A 301 57.12 22.53 -23.05
C CYS A 301 58.50 22.63 -22.37
N GLU A 302 58.88 21.61 -21.58
CA GLU A 302 60.20 21.52 -20.95
C GLU A 302 61.32 21.51 -21.99
N GLN A 303 61.21 20.69 -23.04
CA GLN A 303 62.18 20.65 -24.14
C GLN A 303 62.33 21.99 -24.85
N SER A 304 61.23 22.72 -25.06
CA SER A 304 61.27 24.06 -25.65
C SER A 304 61.97 25.04 -24.71
N ASN A 305 61.72 24.97 -23.41
CA ASN A 305 62.36 25.81 -22.41
C ASN A 305 63.87 25.56 -22.32
N ASP A 306 64.29 24.29 -22.29
CA ASP A 306 65.69 23.88 -22.30
C ASP A 306 66.41 24.35 -23.56
N SER A 307 65.74 24.22 -24.72
CA SER A 307 66.27 24.70 -26.00
C SER A 307 66.48 26.21 -25.99
N LEU A 308 65.54 26.97 -25.40
CA LEU A 308 65.66 28.42 -25.25
C LEU A 308 66.79 28.78 -24.28
N ASN A 309 66.88 28.11 -23.12
CA ASN A 309 67.94 28.33 -22.14
C ASN A 309 69.34 28.09 -22.73
N ASN A 310 69.51 26.97 -23.45
CA ASN A 310 70.76 26.66 -24.17
C ASN A 310 71.14 27.73 -25.20
N GLN A 311 70.16 28.36 -25.86
CA GLN A 311 70.43 29.48 -26.76
C GLN A 311 70.85 30.76 -26.04
N TRP A 312 70.30 31.02 -24.85
CA TRP A 312 70.72 32.14 -24.01
C TRP A 312 72.14 31.96 -23.49
N GLU A 313 72.47 30.77 -22.97
CA GLU A 313 73.82 30.46 -22.46
C GLU A 313 74.90 30.61 -23.54
N LYS A 314 74.59 30.32 -24.81
CA LYS A 314 75.54 30.52 -25.92
C LYS A 314 75.77 31.99 -26.30
N ARG A 315 74.89 32.91 -25.89
CA ARG A 315 75.00 34.35 -26.19
C ARG A 315 75.68 35.14 -25.07
N VAL A 316 75.87 34.53 -23.89
CA VAL A 316 76.61 35.08 -22.74
C VAL A 316 78.08 34.68 -22.86
#